data_AF-A0A2S3X4Z1-F1
#
_entry.id   AF-A0A2S3X4Z1-F1
#
_cell.length_a   1.000
_cell.length_b   1.000
_cell.length_c   1.000
_cell.angle_alpha   90.00
_cell.angle_beta   90.00
_cell.angle_gamma   90.00
#
_symmetry.space_group_name_H-M   'P 1'
#
loop_
_entity.id
_entity.type
_entity.pdbx_description
1 polymer ?
#
loop_
_entity_poly.entity_id
_entity_poly.type
_entity_poly.pdbx_seq_one_letter_code
_entity_poly.pdbx_strand_id
1 'polypeptide(L)'
;MQNREIKQTKKMLEEQLKDSNKQRFDSTFFQLLTLHNDITSKLSDTESLGREAFRSFHSRIILSDPDFQCFPALQKLDREEIRRIKDSRVILEGAAVKLDAADVANLQTVLEGGVAGLENYLDDSITLQENKIRQAYTKAAELHVDKYSHYFRNLYHTLRFVRESPLIDDSERPRYAKYVRSQLSEPELLCLFYNSITKIELPGREKMELGYPKMGKLLHHYDILQNLPPRSLLHPSHLTIFKANNGGVA
;
A
#
# COMPACT_ATOMS: atom_id res chain seq x y z
N MET A 1 -10.28 15.91 -57.13
CA MET A 1 -10.60 16.71 -55.94
C MET A 1 -11.45 15.93 -54.93
N GLN A 2 -12.55 15.30 -55.35
CA GLN A 2 -13.46 14.52 -54.50
C GLN A 2 -12.80 13.45 -53.58
N ASN A 3 -11.84 12.66 -54.08
CA ASN A 3 -11.12 11.68 -53.24
C ASN A 3 -10.25 12.32 -52.13
N ARG A 4 -9.78 13.56 -52.33
CA ARG A 4 -8.99 14.31 -51.34
C ARG A 4 -9.90 14.86 -50.24
N GLU A 5 -11.07 15.36 -50.60
CA GLU A 5 -12.10 15.82 -49.66
C GLU A 5 -12.62 14.67 -48.80
N ILE A 6 -12.99 13.53 -49.40
CA ILE A 6 -13.42 12.34 -48.65
C ILE A 6 -12.34 11.90 -47.65
N LYS A 7 -11.06 11.91 -48.06
CA LYS A 7 -9.95 11.58 -47.16
C LYS A 7 -9.80 12.57 -46.01
N GLN A 8 -9.97 13.87 -46.27
CA GLN A 8 -9.93 14.91 -45.23
C GLN A 8 -11.11 14.79 -44.27
N THR A 9 -12.33 14.59 -44.78
CA THR A 9 -13.53 14.39 -43.96
C THR A 9 -13.41 13.16 -43.08
N LYS A 10 -12.90 12.03 -43.63
CA LYS A 10 -12.67 10.81 -42.85
C LYS A 10 -11.68 11.05 -41.71
N LYS A 11 -10.56 11.74 -41.99
CA LYS A 11 -9.56 12.09 -40.97
C LYS A 11 -10.15 12.97 -39.86
N MET A 12 -10.94 13.98 -40.23
CA MET A 12 -11.61 14.85 -39.25
C MET A 12 -12.59 14.09 -38.37
N LEU A 13 -13.36 13.15 -38.93
CA LEU A 13 -14.27 12.29 -38.17
C LEU A 13 -13.53 11.37 -37.20
N GLU A 14 -12.38 10.82 -37.61
CA GLU A 14 -11.51 10.01 -36.75
C GLU A 14 -10.96 10.82 -35.57
N GLU A 15 -10.49 12.05 -35.82
CA GLU A 15 -10.02 12.98 -34.78
C GLU A 15 -11.15 13.36 -33.81
N GLN A 16 -12.33 13.70 -34.34
CA GLN A 16 -13.50 14.04 -33.53
C GLN A 16 -13.98 12.88 -32.65
N LEU A 17 -13.95 11.65 -33.17
CA LEU A 17 -14.31 10.46 -32.40
C LEU A 17 -13.30 10.19 -31.29
N LYS A 18 -12.00 10.40 -31.56
CA LYS A 18 -10.94 10.29 -30.56
C LYS A 18 -11.15 11.30 -29.43
N ASP A 19 -11.41 12.57 -29.76
CA ASP A 19 -11.66 13.62 -28.77
C ASP A 19 -12.93 13.33 -27.94
N SER A 20 -13.99 12.84 -28.58
CA SER A 20 -15.23 12.46 -27.86
C SER A 20 -15.00 11.29 -26.90
N ASN A 21 -14.26 10.25 -27.32
CA ASN A 21 -13.92 9.13 -26.46
C ASN A 21 -13.07 9.58 -25.28
N LYS A 22 -12.11 10.47 -25.54
CA LYS A 22 -11.25 11.04 -24.52
C LYS A 22 -12.03 11.79 -23.45
N GLN A 23 -12.96 12.66 -23.87
CA GLN A 23 -13.83 13.40 -22.95
C GLN A 23 -14.69 12.47 -22.08
N ARG A 24 -15.24 11.38 -22.67
CA ARG A 24 -16.00 10.38 -21.92
C ARG A 24 -15.12 9.69 -20.88
N PHE A 25 -13.91 9.30 -21.27
CA PHE A 25 -12.95 8.71 -20.34
C PHE A 25 -12.62 9.65 -19.17
N ASP A 26 -12.26 10.90 -19.47
CA ASP A 26 -11.89 11.89 -18.47
C ASP A 26 -13.03 12.12 -17.47
N SER A 27 -14.26 12.28 -17.98
CA SER A 27 -15.44 12.44 -17.14
C SER A 27 -15.62 11.28 -16.17
N THR A 28 -15.61 10.03 -16.65
CA THR A 28 -15.74 8.84 -15.80
C THR A 28 -14.57 8.69 -14.84
N PHE A 29 -13.33 8.92 -15.29
CA PHE A 29 -12.14 8.82 -14.46
C PHE A 29 -12.19 9.80 -13.28
N PHE A 30 -12.48 11.09 -13.54
CA PHE A 30 -12.53 12.09 -12.47
C PHE A 30 -13.72 11.90 -11.53
N GLN A 31 -14.84 11.34 -12.01
CA GLN A 31 -15.95 10.91 -11.15
C GLN A 31 -15.52 9.78 -10.21
N LEU A 32 -14.83 8.76 -10.73
CA LEU A 32 -14.29 7.67 -9.91
C LEU A 32 -13.28 8.16 -8.86
N LEU A 33 -12.40 9.10 -9.26
CA LEU A 33 -11.43 9.71 -8.35
C LEU A 33 -12.10 10.58 -7.28
N THR A 34 -13.16 11.30 -7.64
CA THR A 34 -13.95 12.09 -6.69
C THR A 34 -14.65 11.19 -5.68
N LEU A 35 -15.26 10.09 -6.16
CA LEU A 35 -15.88 9.08 -5.30
C LEU A 35 -14.83 8.43 -4.37
N HIS A 36 -13.61 8.19 -4.85
CA HIS A 36 -12.52 7.68 -4.03
C HIS A 36 -12.19 8.60 -2.85
N ASN A 37 -12.06 9.90 -3.13
CA ASN A 37 -11.79 10.91 -2.12
C ASN A 37 -12.95 11.05 -1.11
N ASP A 38 -14.21 10.91 -1.58
CA ASP A 38 -15.39 10.91 -0.71
C ASP A 38 -15.48 9.68 0.19
N ILE A 39 -15.21 8.48 -0.36
CA ILE A 39 -15.12 7.24 0.44
C ILE A 39 -14.03 7.39 1.51
N THR A 40 -12.88 7.95 1.13
CA THR A 40 -11.75 8.14 2.03
C THR A 40 -12.08 9.14 3.13
N SER A 41 -12.75 10.25 2.82
CA SER A 41 -13.11 11.26 3.84
C SER A 41 -14.18 10.78 4.82
N LYS A 42 -15.10 9.93 4.34
CA LYS A 42 -16.18 9.34 5.15
C LYS A 42 -15.79 8.05 5.86
N LEU A 43 -14.60 7.51 5.58
CA LEU A 43 -14.13 6.29 6.22
C LEU A 43 -14.05 6.51 7.72
N SER A 44 -14.66 5.61 8.48
CA SER A 44 -14.60 5.63 9.95
C SER A 44 -14.31 4.24 10.47
N ASP A 45 -13.37 4.18 11.40
CA ASP A 45 -13.02 2.99 12.15
C ASP A 45 -12.76 3.37 13.60
N THR A 46 -13.54 2.78 14.50
CA THR A 46 -13.60 3.14 15.93
C THR A 46 -13.79 4.66 16.12
N GLU A 47 -12.79 5.34 16.67
CA GLU A 47 -12.79 6.78 16.94
C GLU A 47 -12.05 7.58 15.85
N SER A 48 -11.49 6.88 14.86
CA SER A 48 -10.69 7.50 13.79
C SER A 48 -11.52 7.79 12.55
N LEU A 49 -11.33 8.98 11.99
CA LEU A 49 -12.04 9.45 10.81
C LEU A 49 -11.07 9.71 9.66
N GLY A 50 -11.56 9.46 8.45
CA GLY A 50 -10.85 9.67 7.20
C GLY A 50 -9.48 9.02 7.17
N ARG A 51 -8.44 9.82 6.94
CA ARG A 51 -7.06 9.35 6.80
C ARG A 51 -6.46 8.81 8.11
N GLU A 52 -6.93 9.29 9.25
CA GLU A 52 -6.43 8.82 10.55
C GLU A 52 -6.82 7.37 10.83
N ALA A 53 -7.93 6.90 10.28
CA ALA A 53 -8.31 5.49 10.38
C ALA A 53 -7.29 4.55 9.72
N PHE A 54 -6.55 4.99 8.69
CA PHE A 54 -5.46 4.18 8.12
C PHE A 54 -4.26 4.09 9.07
N ARG A 55 -3.98 5.14 9.86
CA ARG A 55 -2.95 5.09 10.91
C ARG A 55 -3.36 4.13 12.00
N SER A 56 -4.60 4.20 12.45
CA SER A 56 -5.15 3.27 13.45
C SER A 56 -5.09 1.82 12.96
N PHE A 57 -5.43 1.56 11.70
CA PHE A 57 -5.27 0.24 11.09
C PHE A 57 -3.81 -0.24 11.12
N HIS A 58 -2.86 0.63 10.77
CA HIS A 58 -1.44 0.31 10.81
C HIS A 58 -0.95 0.02 12.24
N SER A 59 -1.36 0.82 13.23
CA SER A 59 -1.09 0.57 14.64
C SER A 59 -1.64 -0.78 15.10
N ARG A 60 -2.84 -1.18 14.63
CA ARG A 60 -3.38 -2.52 14.93
C ARG A 60 -2.52 -3.66 14.37
N ILE A 61 -1.94 -3.50 13.18
CA ILE A 61 -1.00 -4.49 12.64
C ILE A 61 0.21 -4.60 13.57
N ILE A 62 0.78 -3.47 14.00
CA ILE A 62 1.94 -3.44 14.92
C ILE A 62 1.61 -4.16 16.23
N LEU A 63 0.45 -3.86 16.83
CA LEU A 63 0.03 -4.45 18.10
C LEU A 63 -0.35 -5.95 17.99
N SER A 64 -0.53 -6.47 16.77
CA SER A 64 -0.93 -7.86 16.53
C SER A 64 0.23 -8.87 16.58
N ASP A 65 1.48 -8.39 16.58
CA ASP A 65 2.70 -9.20 16.71
C ASP A 65 3.67 -8.53 17.70
N PRO A 66 4.14 -9.22 18.76
CA PRO A 66 5.05 -8.65 19.75
C PRO A 66 6.33 -8.05 19.16
N ASP A 67 6.88 -8.65 18.10
CA ASP A 67 8.14 -8.18 17.51
C ASP A 67 7.92 -6.86 16.75
N PHE A 68 6.74 -6.70 16.12
CA PHE A 68 6.44 -5.48 15.36
C PHE A 68 6.40 -4.22 16.22
N GLN A 69 6.26 -4.34 17.55
CA GLN A 69 6.28 -3.19 18.45
C GLN A 69 7.64 -2.48 18.50
N CYS A 70 8.75 -3.21 18.33
CA CYS A 70 10.08 -2.58 18.26
C CYS A 70 10.56 -2.33 16.82
N PHE A 71 9.96 -2.96 15.81
CA PHE A 71 10.39 -2.84 14.41
C PHE A 71 10.43 -1.38 13.89
N PRO A 72 9.47 -0.49 14.21
CA PRO A 72 9.57 0.93 13.84
C PRO A 72 10.83 1.62 14.37
N ALA A 73 11.27 1.28 15.58
CA ALA A 73 12.51 1.77 16.14
C ALA A 73 13.72 1.16 15.41
N LEU A 74 13.72 -0.16 15.21
CA LEU A 74 14.82 -0.86 14.53
C LEU A 74 15.01 -0.40 13.07
N GLN A 75 13.93 -0.03 12.37
CA GLN A 75 13.96 0.53 11.02
C GLN A 75 14.71 1.86 10.91
N LYS A 76 14.89 2.58 12.04
CA LYS A 76 15.63 3.84 12.13
C LYS A 76 17.12 3.64 12.44
N LEU A 77 17.54 2.41 12.72
CA LEU A 77 18.90 2.04 13.12
C LEU A 77 19.60 1.24 12.03
N ASP A 78 20.93 1.27 12.03
CA ASP A 78 21.72 0.37 11.19
C ASP A 78 21.87 -1.02 11.85
N ARG A 79 22.28 -2.01 11.05
CA ARG A 79 22.40 -3.40 11.52
C ARG A 79 23.41 -3.59 12.64
N GLU A 80 24.48 -2.80 12.66
CA GLU A 80 25.51 -2.91 13.71
C GLU A 80 24.99 -2.31 15.02
N GLU A 81 24.24 -1.21 14.97
CA GLU A 81 23.53 -0.67 16.13
C GLU A 81 22.57 -1.69 16.73
N ILE A 82 21.75 -2.34 15.89
CA ILE A 82 20.79 -3.36 16.34
C ILE A 82 21.53 -4.55 16.99
N ARG A 83 22.64 -5.01 16.38
CA ARG A 83 23.48 -6.08 16.97
C ARG A 83 24.04 -5.70 18.33
N ARG A 84 24.57 -4.48 18.48
CA ARG A 84 25.10 -3.99 19.76
C ARG A 84 24.02 -3.85 20.83
N ILE A 85 22.82 -3.41 20.47
CA ILE A 85 21.69 -3.35 21.42
C ILE A 85 21.27 -4.76 21.82
N LYS A 86 21.21 -5.70 20.86
CA LYS A 86 20.90 -7.11 21.14
C LYS A 86 21.88 -7.74 22.13
N ASP A 87 23.18 -7.51 21.91
CA ASP A 87 24.24 -8.13 22.73
C ASP A 87 24.34 -7.47 24.13
N SER A 88 24.18 -6.14 24.20
CA SER A 88 24.27 -5.41 25.47
C SER A 88 22.95 -5.33 26.25
N ARG A 89 21.82 -5.57 25.58
CA ARG A 89 20.44 -5.34 26.05
C ARG A 89 20.16 -3.91 26.53
N VAL A 90 20.95 -2.94 26.05
CA VAL A 90 20.82 -1.52 26.40
C VAL A 90 20.76 -0.68 25.13
N ILE A 91 19.87 0.31 25.10
CA ILE A 91 19.83 1.30 24.03
C ILE A 91 21.00 2.27 24.24
N LEU A 92 21.98 2.21 23.33
CA LEU A 92 23.17 3.05 23.36
C LEU A 92 22.82 4.50 22.97
N GLU A 93 23.57 5.47 23.51
CA GLU A 93 23.35 6.91 23.28
C GLU A 93 23.27 7.27 21.78
N GLY A 94 24.19 6.73 20.96
CA GLY A 94 24.20 6.97 19.51
C GLY A 94 22.94 6.48 18.79
N ALA A 95 22.33 5.39 19.25
CA ALA A 95 21.07 4.88 18.72
C ALA A 95 19.88 5.69 19.25
N ALA A 96 19.89 6.06 20.55
CA ALA A 96 18.81 6.80 21.18
C ALA A 96 18.54 8.15 20.50
N VAL A 97 19.58 8.85 20.00
CA VAL A 97 19.43 10.13 19.29
C VAL A 97 18.62 10.00 17.98
N LYS A 98 18.52 8.80 17.40
CA LYS A 98 17.76 8.52 16.16
C LYS A 98 16.30 8.12 16.43
N LEU A 99 15.96 7.89 17.70
CA LEU A 99 14.68 7.34 18.13
C LEU A 99 13.84 8.41 18.80
N ASP A 100 12.53 8.39 18.57
CA ASP A 100 11.59 9.20 19.33
C ASP A 100 11.27 8.54 20.69
N ALA A 101 10.55 9.26 21.56
CA ALA A 101 10.24 8.77 22.90
C ALA A 101 9.40 7.47 22.88
N ALA A 102 8.53 7.29 21.89
CA ALA A 102 7.71 6.09 21.76
C ALA A 102 8.53 4.90 21.28
N ASP A 103 9.44 5.11 20.32
CA ASP A 103 10.40 4.09 19.90
C ASP A 103 11.23 3.57 21.07
N VAL A 104 11.78 4.48 21.89
CA VAL A 104 12.63 4.14 23.04
C VAL A 104 11.83 3.31 24.05
N ALA A 105 10.63 3.77 24.42
CA ALA A 105 9.78 3.07 25.37
C ALA A 105 9.38 1.66 24.87
N ASN A 106 9.01 1.53 23.60
CA ASN A 106 8.64 0.24 23.00
C ASN A 106 9.85 -0.70 22.93
N LEU A 107 11.01 -0.21 22.50
CA LEU A 107 12.23 -1.01 22.41
C LEU A 107 12.72 -1.46 23.80
N GLN A 108 12.65 -0.59 24.82
CA GLN A 108 12.95 -0.96 26.20
C GLN A 108 12.04 -2.07 26.70
N THR A 109 10.73 -1.93 26.50
CA THR A 109 9.74 -2.94 26.91
C THR A 109 10.03 -4.30 26.26
N VAL A 110 10.40 -4.31 24.98
CA VAL A 110 10.79 -5.56 24.30
C VAL A 110 12.07 -6.15 24.88
N LEU A 111 13.08 -5.33 25.19
CA LEU A 111 14.36 -5.77 25.76
C LEU A 111 14.21 -6.38 27.17
N GLU A 112 13.24 -5.92 27.97
CA GLU A 112 12.90 -6.53 29.26
C GLU A 112 12.38 -7.97 29.10
N GLY A 113 11.63 -8.23 28.03
CA GLY A 113 11.11 -9.55 27.68
C GLY A 113 12.10 -10.47 26.99
N GLY A 114 13.25 -9.96 26.53
CA GLY A 114 14.30 -10.70 25.83
C GLY A 114 14.78 -10.01 24.56
N VAL A 115 15.40 -10.77 23.65
CA VAL A 115 16.00 -10.21 22.41
C VAL A 115 15.42 -10.81 21.13
N ALA A 116 14.40 -11.67 21.24
CA ALA A 116 13.81 -12.37 20.11
C ALA A 116 13.32 -11.43 19.00
N GLY A 117 12.72 -10.29 19.36
CA GLY A 117 12.30 -9.29 18.37
C GLY A 117 13.47 -8.72 17.55
N LEU A 118 14.62 -8.49 18.17
CA LEU A 118 15.82 -8.02 17.47
C LEU A 118 16.44 -9.14 16.62
N GLU A 119 16.43 -10.38 17.10
CA GLU A 119 16.86 -11.55 16.33
C GLU A 119 16.00 -11.74 15.08
N ASN A 120 14.68 -11.67 15.24
CA ASN A 120 13.73 -11.80 14.13
C ASN A 120 13.79 -10.62 13.15
N TYR A 121 14.14 -9.41 13.60
CA TYR A 121 14.41 -8.27 12.71
C TYR A 121 15.72 -8.42 11.94
N LEU A 122 16.74 -9.05 12.55
CA LEU A 122 18.01 -9.32 11.87
C LEU A 122 17.91 -10.52 10.90
N ASP A 123 16.83 -11.31 10.98
CA ASP A 123 16.56 -12.43 10.09
C ASP A 123 15.89 -11.98 8.77
N ASP A 124 16.65 -12.12 7.68
CA ASP A 124 16.21 -11.81 6.31
C ASP A 124 15.37 -12.91 5.65
N SER A 125 15.04 -13.98 6.38
CA SER A 125 14.19 -15.07 5.91
C SER A 125 12.86 -14.54 5.41
N ILE A 126 12.69 -14.55 4.08
CA ILE A 126 11.48 -14.09 3.40
C ILE A 126 10.25 -14.84 3.94
N THR A 127 10.37 -16.16 4.12
CA THR A 127 9.28 -17.00 4.62
C THR A 127 8.86 -16.63 6.05
N LEU A 128 9.84 -16.32 6.93
CA LEU A 128 9.53 -15.88 8.29
C LEU A 128 8.78 -14.54 8.26
N GLN A 129 9.32 -13.55 7.56
CA GLN A 129 8.72 -12.22 7.47
C GLN A 129 7.33 -12.26 6.84
N GLU A 130 7.15 -13.05 5.77
CA GLU A 130 5.85 -13.24 5.13
C GLU A 130 4.82 -13.87 6.07
N ASN A 131 5.21 -14.86 6.88
CA ASN A 131 4.32 -15.47 7.86
C ASN A 131 3.94 -14.52 8.99
N LYS A 132 4.90 -13.75 9.54
CA LYS A 132 4.63 -12.76 10.59
C LYS A 132 3.66 -11.68 10.10
N ILE A 133 3.92 -11.08 8.93
CA ILE A 133 3.05 -10.03 8.40
C ILE A 133 1.66 -10.58 8.03
N ARG A 134 1.57 -11.81 7.51
CA ARG A 134 0.28 -12.47 7.23
C ARG A 134 -0.55 -12.64 8.50
N GLN A 135 0.05 -13.14 9.58
CA GLN A 135 -0.63 -13.35 10.86
C GLN A 135 -1.07 -12.02 11.48
N ALA A 136 -0.17 -11.04 11.55
CA ALA A 136 -0.46 -9.73 12.12
C ALA A 136 -1.56 -8.98 11.35
N TYR A 137 -1.48 -8.98 10.02
CA TYR A 137 -2.48 -8.36 9.17
C TYR A 137 -3.84 -9.07 9.27
N THR A 138 -3.86 -10.40 9.33
CA THR A 138 -5.12 -11.16 9.49
C THR A 138 -5.83 -10.77 10.78
N LYS A 139 -5.12 -10.75 11.92
CA LYS A 139 -5.67 -10.31 13.22
C LYS A 139 -6.18 -8.86 13.16
N ALA A 140 -5.43 -7.95 12.55
CA ALA A 140 -5.87 -6.56 12.39
C ALA A 140 -7.12 -6.43 11.48
N ALA A 141 -7.22 -7.28 10.45
CA ALA A 141 -8.33 -7.30 9.51
C ALA A 141 -9.60 -7.96 10.06
N GLU A 142 -9.50 -8.86 11.04
CA GLU A 142 -10.67 -9.39 11.75
C GLU A 142 -11.48 -8.24 12.38
N LEU A 143 -10.81 -7.16 12.76
CA LEU A 143 -11.45 -5.96 13.31
C LEU A 143 -11.74 -4.92 12.21
N HIS A 144 -13.01 -4.84 11.82
CA HIS A 144 -13.58 -3.75 11.00
C HIS A 144 -13.01 -3.60 9.56
N VAL A 145 -12.42 -4.64 8.95
CA VAL A 145 -11.93 -4.55 7.56
C VAL A 145 -13.03 -4.26 6.52
N ASP A 146 -14.29 -4.52 6.85
CA ASP A 146 -15.45 -4.12 6.05
C ASP A 146 -15.50 -2.60 5.83
N LYS A 147 -15.04 -1.80 6.79
CA LYS A 147 -14.96 -0.34 6.68
C LYS A 147 -13.99 0.11 5.57
N TYR A 148 -12.90 -0.63 5.37
CA TYR A 148 -11.89 -0.36 4.35
C TYR A 148 -12.20 -1.02 3.00
N SER A 149 -13.12 -1.98 2.97
CA SER A 149 -13.42 -2.76 1.76
C SER A 149 -13.94 -1.89 0.60
N HIS A 150 -14.71 -0.84 0.90
CA HIS A 150 -15.18 0.11 -0.12
C HIS A 150 -14.02 0.93 -0.71
N TYR A 151 -13.08 1.35 0.14
CA TYR A 151 -11.87 2.07 -0.29
C TYR A 151 -11.04 1.21 -1.24
N PHE A 152 -10.70 -0.02 -0.85
CA PHE A 152 -9.89 -0.92 -1.68
C PHE A 152 -10.56 -1.24 -3.01
N ARG A 153 -11.87 -1.55 -2.98
CA ARG A 153 -12.63 -1.91 -4.18
C ARG A 153 -12.72 -0.74 -5.16
N ASN A 154 -13.03 0.46 -4.67
CA ASN A 154 -13.14 1.63 -5.53
C ASN A 154 -11.78 1.96 -6.18
N LEU A 155 -10.69 1.98 -5.40
CA LEU A 155 -9.36 2.23 -5.96
C LEU A 155 -8.97 1.18 -7.02
N TYR A 156 -9.27 -0.09 -6.76
CA TYR A 156 -9.03 -1.18 -7.71
C TYR A 156 -9.78 -0.92 -9.01
N HIS A 157 -11.06 -0.57 -8.94
CA HIS A 157 -11.87 -0.27 -10.13
C HIS A 157 -11.37 0.97 -10.87
N THR A 158 -10.91 2.01 -10.17
CA THR A 158 -10.33 3.20 -10.79
C THR A 158 -9.07 2.85 -11.58
N LEU A 159 -8.12 2.13 -10.97
CA LEU A 159 -6.88 1.71 -11.65
C LEU A 159 -7.15 0.70 -12.78
N ARG A 160 -8.12 -0.19 -12.58
CA ARG A 160 -8.57 -1.14 -13.61
C ARG A 160 -9.22 -0.43 -14.79
N PHE A 161 -10.04 0.60 -14.54
CA PHE A 161 -10.62 1.43 -15.60
C PHE A 161 -9.54 2.12 -16.43
N VAL A 162 -8.50 2.68 -15.77
CA VAL A 162 -7.33 3.22 -16.48
C VAL A 162 -6.64 2.15 -17.33
N ARG A 163 -6.50 0.92 -16.81
CA ARG A 163 -5.83 -0.18 -17.51
C ARG A 163 -6.60 -0.77 -18.68
N GLU A 164 -7.92 -0.89 -18.57
CA GLU A 164 -8.71 -1.69 -19.50
C GLU A 164 -9.55 -0.86 -20.46
N SER A 165 -9.69 0.46 -20.22
CA SER A 165 -10.55 1.28 -21.06
C SER A 165 -10.03 1.37 -22.50
N PRO A 166 -10.88 1.09 -23.50
CA PRO A 166 -10.55 1.27 -24.91
C PRO A 166 -10.68 2.73 -25.37
N LEU A 167 -11.06 3.64 -24.47
CA LEU A 167 -11.33 5.04 -24.79
C LEU A 167 -10.08 5.94 -24.81
N ILE A 168 -8.94 5.41 -24.37
CA ILE A 168 -7.65 6.11 -24.32
C ILE A 168 -6.54 5.23 -24.89
N ASP A 169 -5.49 5.88 -25.38
CA ASP A 169 -4.30 5.19 -25.86
C ASP A 169 -3.44 4.71 -24.67
N ASP A 170 -2.69 3.63 -24.86
CA ASP A 170 -1.80 3.06 -23.84
C ASP A 170 -0.78 4.09 -23.31
N SER A 171 -0.33 5.01 -24.18
CA SER A 171 0.62 6.08 -23.83
C SER A 171 0.07 7.07 -22.81
N GLU A 172 -1.26 7.14 -22.64
CA GLU A 172 -1.91 8.08 -21.74
C GLU A 172 -2.13 7.49 -20.34
N ARG A 173 -2.17 6.16 -20.22
CA ARG A 173 -2.46 5.46 -18.95
C ARG A 173 -1.54 5.84 -17.79
N PRO A 174 -0.20 5.96 -17.97
CA PRO A 174 0.70 6.36 -16.89
C PRO A 174 0.35 7.73 -16.28
N ARG A 175 -0.17 8.66 -17.10
CA ARG A 175 -0.58 10.00 -16.64
C ARG A 175 -1.76 9.91 -15.66
N TYR A 176 -2.77 9.10 -15.97
CA TYR A 176 -3.93 8.92 -15.07
C TYR A 176 -3.58 8.17 -13.80
N ALA A 177 -2.73 7.14 -13.91
CA ALA A 177 -2.23 6.46 -12.73
C ALA A 177 -1.45 7.39 -11.80
N LYS A 178 -0.66 8.33 -12.36
CA LYS A 178 0.00 9.38 -11.60
C LYS A 178 -0.99 10.30 -10.88
N TYR A 179 -2.14 10.61 -11.50
CA TYR A 179 -3.21 11.37 -10.84
C TYR A 179 -3.77 10.60 -9.64
N VAL A 180 -4.10 9.31 -9.80
CA VAL A 180 -4.51 8.47 -8.67
C VAL A 180 -3.47 8.48 -7.56
N ARG A 181 -2.21 8.20 -7.90
CA ARG A 181 -1.08 8.18 -6.95
C ARG A 181 -0.94 9.48 -6.18
N SER A 182 -1.17 10.63 -6.82
CA SER A 182 -1.06 11.95 -6.18
C SER A 182 -2.12 12.21 -5.10
N GLN A 183 -3.23 11.45 -5.08
CA GLN A 183 -4.31 11.62 -4.09
C GLN A 183 -4.08 10.79 -2.81
N LEU A 184 -3.22 9.78 -2.87
CA LEU A 184 -3.00 8.82 -1.79
C LEU A 184 -1.98 9.35 -0.78
N SER A 185 -2.38 9.41 0.48
CA SER A 185 -1.46 9.75 1.58
C SER A 185 -0.56 8.58 1.97
N GLU A 186 0.50 8.85 2.73
CA GLU A 186 1.41 7.81 3.21
C GLU A 186 0.71 6.69 4.03
N PRO A 187 -0.20 7.00 4.99
CA PRO A 187 -0.98 5.96 5.68
C PRO A 187 -1.82 5.10 4.74
N GLU A 188 -2.40 5.70 3.70
CA GLU A 188 -3.16 5.00 2.66
C GLU A 188 -2.25 4.06 1.85
N LEU A 189 -1.06 4.53 1.45
CA LEU A 189 -0.06 3.73 0.73
C LEU A 189 0.44 2.55 1.57
N LEU A 190 0.69 2.73 2.86
CA LEU A 190 1.07 1.64 3.78
C LEU A 190 -0.03 0.59 3.87
N CYS A 191 -1.28 1.03 4.04
CA CYS A 191 -2.41 0.12 4.15
C CYS A 191 -2.60 -0.68 2.85
N LEU A 192 -2.50 -0.02 1.69
CA LEU A 192 -2.52 -0.67 0.38
C LEU A 192 -1.37 -1.65 0.19
N PHE A 193 -0.15 -1.26 0.58
CA PHE A 193 1.02 -2.12 0.46
C PHE A 193 0.83 -3.42 1.23
N TYR A 194 0.47 -3.36 2.51
CA TYR A 194 0.27 -4.57 3.31
C TYR A 194 -0.92 -5.39 2.82
N ASN A 195 -2.03 -4.74 2.47
CA ASN A 195 -3.18 -5.40 1.86
C ASN A 195 -2.82 -6.13 0.55
N SER A 196 -1.83 -5.63 -0.19
CA SER A 196 -1.43 -6.19 -1.48
C SER A 196 -0.45 -7.35 -1.42
N ILE A 197 0.23 -7.56 -0.28
CA ILE A 197 1.17 -8.68 -0.08
C ILE A 197 0.61 -9.78 0.81
N THR A 198 -0.46 -9.51 1.57
CA THR A 198 -1.05 -10.48 2.48
C THR A 198 -2.26 -11.17 1.83
N LYS A 199 -2.13 -12.46 1.55
CA LYS A 199 -3.30 -13.30 1.32
C LYS A 199 -3.95 -13.60 2.68
N ILE A 200 -5.15 -13.08 2.89
CA ILE A 200 -5.95 -13.37 4.09
C ILE A 200 -7.19 -14.18 3.77
N GLU A 201 -7.55 -15.06 4.70
CA GLU A 201 -8.79 -15.83 4.69
C GLU A 201 -9.46 -15.58 6.04
N LEU A 202 -10.61 -14.92 6.02
CA LEU A 202 -11.37 -14.60 7.23
C LEU A 202 -12.55 -15.57 7.36
N PRO A 203 -12.87 -16.06 8.57
CA PRO A 203 -14.02 -16.94 8.79
C PRO A 203 -15.32 -16.34 8.25
N GLY A 204 -16.05 -17.09 7.42
CA GLY A 204 -17.29 -16.65 6.77
C GLY A 204 -17.09 -15.68 5.60
N ARG A 205 -15.84 -15.44 5.18
CA ARG A 205 -15.46 -14.55 4.07
C ARG A 205 -14.34 -15.18 3.22
N GLU A 206 -14.40 -16.48 3.02
CA GLU A 206 -13.36 -17.28 2.35
C GLU A 206 -13.18 -16.88 0.87
N LYS A 207 -14.22 -16.28 0.26
CA LYS A 207 -14.19 -15.76 -1.12
C LYS A 207 -13.83 -14.27 -1.22
N MET A 208 -13.57 -13.61 -0.11
CA MET A 208 -13.31 -12.18 -0.10
C MET A 208 -11.90 -11.89 -0.61
N GLU A 209 -11.82 -11.36 -1.83
CA GLU A 209 -10.55 -10.90 -2.39
C GLU A 209 -10.26 -9.47 -1.89
N LEU A 210 -9.44 -9.36 -0.84
CA LEU A 210 -8.93 -8.08 -0.35
C LEU A 210 -7.52 -7.84 -0.86
N GLY A 211 -7.39 -7.08 -1.95
CA GLY A 211 -6.09 -6.61 -2.44
C GLY A 211 -5.26 -7.67 -3.15
N TYR A 212 -4.69 -8.61 -2.40
CA TYR A 212 -3.88 -9.69 -2.97
C TYR A 212 -4.72 -10.62 -3.86
N PRO A 213 -4.24 -11.04 -5.06
CA PRO A 213 -3.06 -10.52 -5.76
C PRO A 213 -3.42 -9.38 -6.75
N LYS A 214 -4.70 -9.14 -7.01
CA LYS A 214 -5.16 -8.29 -8.13
C LYS A 214 -4.75 -6.83 -7.98
N MET A 215 -4.91 -6.27 -6.78
CA MET A 215 -4.46 -4.92 -6.45
C MET A 215 -2.94 -4.82 -6.54
N GLY A 216 -2.20 -5.77 -5.96
CA GLY A 216 -0.74 -5.76 -5.96
C GLY A 216 -0.14 -5.65 -7.37
N LYS A 217 -0.69 -6.40 -8.34
CA LYS A 217 -0.30 -6.29 -9.75
C LYS A 217 -0.53 -4.89 -10.33
N LEU A 218 -1.65 -4.23 -10.03
CA LEU A 218 -1.92 -2.87 -10.48
C LEU A 218 -1.01 -1.84 -9.80
N LEU A 219 -0.78 -1.99 -8.48
CA LEU A 219 0.13 -1.12 -7.73
C LEU A 219 1.55 -1.19 -8.27
N HIS A 220 2.02 -2.40 -8.61
CA HIS A 220 3.32 -2.62 -9.24
C HIS A 220 3.37 -2.07 -10.66
N HIS A 221 2.41 -2.43 -11.52
CA HIS A 221 2.36 -2.02 -12.92
C HIS A 221 2.39 -0.50 -13.10
N TYR A 222 1.69 0.23 -12.23
CA TYR A 222 1.59 1.69 -12.30
C TYR A 222 2.54 2.44 -11.36
N ASP A 223 3.41 1.73 -10.65
CA ASP A 223 4.32 2.32 -9.66
C ASP A 223 3.59 3.25 -8.66
N ILE A 224 2.45 2.78 -8.15
CA ILE A 224 1.59 3.57 -7.25
C ILE A 224 2.31 3.85 -5.93
N LEU A 225 3.14 2.92 -5.47
CA LEU A 225 3.85 3.00 -4.20
C LEU A 225 5.15 3.81 -4.26
N GLN A 226 5.46 4.49 -5.37
CA GLN A 226 6.71 5.25 -5.55
C GLN A 226 6.99 6.24 -4.40
N ASN A 227 5.93 6.84 -3.85
CA ASN A 227 6.02 7.85 -2.80
C ASN A 227 6.00 7.25 -1.37
N LEU A 228 5.96 5.93 -1.23
CA LEU A 228 6.00 5.27 0.06
C LEU A 228 7.44 5.25 0.59
N PRO A 229 7.76 5.92 1.71
CA PRO A 229 9.11 5.91 2.24
C PRO A 229 9.48 4.49 2.72
N PRO A 230 10.66 3.95 2.36
CA PRO A 230 11.09 2.62 2.82
C PRO A 230 11.15 2.51 4.36
N ARG A 231 11.42 3.61 5.05
CA ARG A 231 11.45 3.70 6.52
C ARG A 231 10.09 3.50 7.19
N SER A 232 9.00 3.57 6.43
CA SER A 232 7.63 3.42 6.94
C SER A 232 7.18 1.96 6.91
N LEU A 233 7.94 1.09 6.23
CA LEU A 233 7.75 -0.36 6.27
C LEU A 233 8.23 -0.91 7.62
N LEU A 234 7.57 -1.97 8.09
CA LEU A 234 7.89 -2.67 9.33
C LEU A 234 9.21 -3.44 9.18
N HIS A 235 9.48 -3.98 7.99
CA HIS A 235 10.70 -4.71 7.71
C HIS A 235 11.13 -4.49 6.25
N PRO A 236 12.43 -4.30 5.95
CA PRO A 236 12.91 -4.09 4.58
C PRO A 236 12.52 -5.24 3.62
N SER A 237 12.55 -6.49 4.09
CA SER A 237 12.18 -7.67 3.29
C SER A 237 10.74 -7.67 2.80
N HIS A 238 9.83 -6.90 3.42
CA HIS A 238 8.46 -6.78 2.91
C HIS A 238 8.42 -6.20 1.49
N LEU A 239 9.35 -5.29 1.15
CA LEU A 239 9.44 -4.75 -0.20
C LEU A 239 9.91 -5.83 -1.20
N THR A 240 10.79 -6.72 -0.77
CA THR A 240 11.24 -7.88 -1.55
C THR A 240 10.07 -8.83 -1.81
N ILE A 241 9.25 -9.11 -0.79
CA ILE A 241 8.01 -9.91 -0.92
C ILE A 241 7.06 -9.27 -1.94
N PHE A 242 6.82 -7.95 -1.83
CA PHE A 242 5.96 -7.24 -2.77
C PHE A 242 6.44 -7.39 -4.23
N LYS A 243 7.73 -7.19 -4.47
CA LYS A 243 8.33 -7.32 -5.81
C LYS A 243 8.26 -8.75 -6.33
N ALA A 244 8.56 -9.75 -5.50
CA ALA A 244 8.47 -11.16 -5.89
C ALA A 244 7.04 -11.57 -6.26
N ASN A 245 6.04 -11.12 -5.49
CA ASN A 245 4.65 -11.49 -5.68
C ASN A 245 3.97 -10.78 -6.86
N ASN A 246 4.45 -9.59 -7.24
CA ASN A 246 3.76 -8.72 -8.20
C ASN A 246 4.59 -8.32 -9.42
N GLY A 247 5.90 -8.63 -9.43
CA GLY A 247 6.84 -8.28 -10.50
C GLY A 247 6.85 -9.21 -11.72
N GLY A 248 6.09 -10.30 -11.68
CA GLY A 248 5.89 -11.17 -12.84
C GLY A 248 5.12 -10.46 -13.96
N VAL A 249 5.44 -10.77 -15.22
CA VAL A 249 4.75 -10.24 -16.41
C VAL A 249 3.26 -10.57 -16.29
N ALA A 250 2.43 -9.53 -16.27
CA ALA A 250 0.98 -9.60 -16.16
C ALA A 250 0.31 -9.99 -17.49
#